data_AF-A0AAF0FIL9-F1
#
_entry.id   AF-A0AAF0FIL9-F1
#
_cell.length_a   1.000
_cell.length_b   1.000
_cell.length_c   1.000
_cell.angle_alpha   90.00
_cell.angle_beta   90.00
_cell.angle_gamma   90.00
#
_symmetry.space_group_name_H-M   'P 1'
#
loop_
_entity.id
_entity.type
_entity.pdbx_description
1 polymer ?
#
loop_
_entity_poly.entity_id
_entity_poly.type
_entity_poly.pdbx_seq_one_letter_code
_entity_poly.pdbx_strand_id
1 'polypeptide(L)'
;MLAVQRVAARTMMRSAVVPWYRAFSVSAMARAIPDPGPPGTTGPNLLSPVHDQLNVHRDHELPKYRHPRPPKKEVDYSEGPSALEKAGQLFLFTELCRGLWITLENFFRPPYTILYPFEKGPMSPRFRGEHALRRYPTGEERCIACKLCEAICPALAITIESEPRADGARRTTRYDIDMTKCIYCGLCQEACPVDAIVETQTLEFATETREELFYNKEKLLANGDRAEAEIASNIYADHLQR
;
A
#
# COMPACT_ATOMS: atom_id res chain seq x y z
N MET A 1 32.69 -32.08 17.60
CA MET A 1 34.06 -31.67 17.19
C MET A 1 33.97 -31.10 15.78
N LEU A 2 33.56 -29.84 15.63
CA LEU A 2 34.43 -28.68 15.36
C LEU A 2 35.22 -28.77 14.04
N ALA A 3 34.70 -28.13 12.99
CA ALA A 3 35.44 -27.56 11.85
C ALA A 3 34.45 -26.64 11.09
N VAL A 4 34.22 -25.39 11.50
CA VAL A 4 35.01 -24.16 11.22
C VAL A 4 35.25 -23.90 9.73
N GLN A 5 34.46 -22.96 9.22
CA GLN A 5 34.73 -21.92 8.20
C GLN A 5 35.81 -22.17 7.15
N ARG A 6 35.40 -22.15 5.87
CA ARG A 6 36.10 -21.41 4.81
C ARG A 6 35.10 -20.72 3.88
N VAL A 7 34.89 -19.43 4.16
CA VAL A 7 34.33 -18.45 3.22
C VAL A 7 35.39 -18.22 2.14
N ALA A 8 35.13 -18.70 0.92
CA ALA A 8 35.95 -18.38 -0.24
C ALA A 8 35.48 -17.04 -0.82
N ALA A 9 36.21 -15.99 -0.47
CA ALA A 9 36.15 -14.69 -1.12
C ALA A 9 36.52 -14.84 -2.61
N ARG A 10 35.55 -14.60 -3.51
CA ARG A 10 35.83 -14.33 -4.92
C ARG A 10 35.84 -12.82 -5.13
N THR A 11 37.02 -12.25 -4.95
CA THR A 11 37.40 -10.92 -5.39
C THR A 11 37.51 -10.88 -6.92
N MET A 12 36.97 -9.80 -7.50
CA MET A 12 37.42 -9.15 -8.74
C MET A 12 37.28 -9.92 -10.07
N MET A 13 36.21 -9.59 -10.80
CA MET A 13 36.28 -9.17 -12.21
C MET A 13 34.93 -8.56 -12.61
N ARG A 14 34.73 -7.27 -12.31
CA ARG A 14 33.70 -6.48 -12.97
C ARG A 14 34.29 -5.99 -14.28
N SER A 15 34.00 -6.70 -15.37
CA SER A 15 34.24 -6.21 -16.72
C SER A 15 33.37 -4.99 -16.96
N ALA A 16 34.00 -3.82 -17.02
CA ALA A 16 33.37 -2.57 -17.41
C ALA A 16 32.99 -2.63 -18.90
N VAL A 17 31.80 -3.12 -19.20
CA VAL A 17 31.16 -2.91 -20.50
C VAL A 17 30.49 -1.54 -20.42
N VAL A 18 31.21 -0.51 -20.88
CA VAL A 18 30.69 0.85 -21.00
C VAL A 18 29.71 0.87 -22.19
N PRO A 19 28.40 1.16 -22.01
CA PRO A 19 27.49 1.27 -23.14
C PRO A 19 27.75 2.59 -23.87
N TRP A 20 28.01 2.49 -25.18
CA TRP A 20 28.21 3.58 -26.14
C TRP A 20 27.04 4.59 -26.26
N TYR A 21 25.93 4.38 -25.55
CA TYR A 21 24.71 5.20 -25.61
C TYR A 21 24.80 6.57 -24.91
N ARG A 22 25.97 6.97 -24.39
CA ARG A 22 26.13 8.23 -23.61
C ARG A 22 26.55 9.47 -24.41
N ALA A 23 26.70 9.39 -25.74
CA ALA A 23 27.20 10.53 -26.53
C ALA A 23 26.13 11.50 -27.07
N PHE A 24 24.82 11.17 -27.00
CA PHE A 24 23.75 11.99 -27.61
C PHE A 24 22.56 12.27 -26.68
N SER A 25 22.81 12.63 -25.43
CA SER A 25 21.74 13.12 -24.54
C SER A 25 22.09 14.50 -23.99
N VAL A 26 21.63 15.53 -24.71
CA VAL A 26 21.66 16.93 -24.26
C VAL A 26 20.45 17.17 -23.36
N SER A 27 20.42 16.49 -22.22
CA SER A 27 19.61 16.87 -21.05
C SER A 27 20.10 16.05 -19.87
N ALA A 28 20.84 16.72 -18.99
CA ALA A 28 21.13 16.21 -17.66
C ALA A 28 19.82 16.12 -16.87
N MET A 29 19.05 15.06 -17.06
CA MET A 29 18.07 14.63 -16.06
C MET A 29 18.87 13.99 -14.93
N ALA A 30 19.11 14.77 -13.89
CA ALA A 30 19.66 14.29 -12.63
C ALA A 30 18.83 13.09 -12.16
N ARG A 31 19.45 11.91 -12.13
CA ARG A 31 18.91 10.78 -11.36
C ARG A 31 18.91 11.22 -9.91
N ALA A 32 17.74 11.29 -9.29
CA ALA A 32 17.64 11.47 -7.85
C ALA A 32 18.25 10.24 -7.16
N ILE A 33 19.53 10.35 -6.81
CA ILE A 33 20.16 9.48 -5.83
C ILE A 33 19.76 10.07 -4.47
N PRO A 34 19.05 9.34 -3.59
CA PRO A 34 18.76 9.85 -2.27
C PRO A 34 20.07 10.06 -1.51
N ASP A 35 20.28 11.28 -1.00
CA ASP A 35 21.45 11.61 -0.18
C ASP A 35 21.45 10.76 1.11
N PRO A 36 22.60 10.18 1.52
CA PRO A 36 22.71 9.57 2.83
C PRO A 36 22.68 10.68 3.88
N GLY A 37 21.58 10.78 4.63
CA GLY A 37 21.43 11.70 5.75
C GLY A 37 22.51 11.49 6.84
N PRO A 38 22.77 12.51 7.67
CA PRO A 38 23.88 12.52 8.61
C PRO A 38 23.73 11.46 9.72
N PRO A 39 24.85 10.97 10.30
CA PRO A 39 24.82 9.84 11.21
C PRO A 39 24.41 10.25 12.63
N GLY A 40 23.40 9.55 13.16
CA GLY A 40 23.25 9.29 14.59
C GLY A 40 22.57 10.37 15.43
N THR A 41 21.28 10.17 15.70
CA THR A 41 20.69 10.46 17.02
C THR A 41 19.69 9.35 17.37
N THR A 42 20.22 8.25 17.89
CA THR A 42 19.45 7.23 18.62
C THR A 42 19.14 7.77 20.01
N GLY A 43 17.87 8.05 20.32
CA GLY A 43 17.45 8.44 21.66
C GLY A 43 15.98 8.88 21.73
N PRO A 44 15.25 8.54 22.81
CA PRO A 44 13.80 8.53 22.83
C PRO A 44 13.31 9.92 23.23
N ASN A 45 13.12 10.83 22.28
CA ASN A 45 12.30 12.05 22.42
C ASN A 45 12.34 12.88 21.11
N LEU A 46 12.09 12.24 19.97
CA LEU A 46 11.65 12.93 18.77
C LEU A 46 10.43 12.19 18.24
N LEU A 47 9.26 12.74 18.55
CA LEU A 47 8.05 12.47 17.79
C LEU A 47 8.38 12.70 16.31
N SER A 48 8.07 11.72 15.47
CA SER A 48 7.92 12.01 14.04
C SER A 48 6.88 13.13 13.90
N PRO A 49 7.01 14.04 12.93
CA PRO A 49 6.06 15.14 12.72
C PRO A 49 4.62 14.70 12.39
N VAL A 50 4.33 13.39 12.43
CA VAL A 50 3.10 12.76 11.96
C VAL A 50 2.16 12.40 13.12
N HIS A 51 2.64 12.30 14.37
CA HIS A 51 1.80 11.79 15.47
C HIS A 51 1.13 12.83 16.37
N ASP A 52 1.27 14.14 16.11
CA ASP A 52 0.69 15.19 16.96
C ASP A 52 -0.63 15.79 16.43
N GLN A 53 -1.32 15.11 15.50
CA GLN A 53 -2.53 15.63 14.83
C GLN A 53 -3.86 14.98 15.23
N LEU A 54 -3.89 14.14 16.27
CA LEU A 54 -5.11 13.39 16.65
C LEU A 54 -5.79 13.82 17.95
N ASN A 55 -5.32 14.88 18.62
CA ASN A 55 -6.08 15.46 19.73
C ASN A 55 -7.16 16.41 19.21
N VAL A 56 -8.39 15.88 19.17
CA VAL A 56 -9.65 16.60 18.94
C VAL A 56 -9.89 17.60 20.08
N HIS A 57 -9.22 18.74 20.06
CA HIS A 57 -9.68 19.95 20.73
C HIS A 57 -9.28 21.16 19.89
N ARG A 58 -10.32 21.86 19.41
CA ARG A 58 -10.44 23.26 18.96
C ARG A 58 -9.15 23.96 18.50
N ASP A 59 -9.27 24.55 17.31
CA ASP A 59 -8.37 25.56 16.73
C ASP A 59 -7.24 25.00 15.85
N HIS A 60 -7.55 24.00 15.01
CA HIS A 60 -6.68 23.67 13.89
C HIS A 60 -7.06 24.50 12.65
N GLU A 61 -6.38 25.64 12.50
CA GLU A 61 -6.04 26.10 11.16
C GLU A 61 -5.31 24.94 10.46
N LEU A 62 -5.97 24.29 9.49
CA LEU A 62 -5.36 23.25 8.65
C LEU A 62 -3.98 23.75 8.21
N PRO A 63 -2.89 22.96 8.33
CA PRO A 63 -1.64 23.34 7.71
C PRO A 63 -1.93 23.42 6.21
N LYS A 64 -2.00 24.66 5.71
CA LYS A 64 -2.15 24.96 4.29
C LYS A 64 -0.85 24.51 3.64
N TYR A 65 -0.73 23.21 3.32
CA TYR A 65 0.19 22.72 2.31
C TYR A 65 -0.33 23.21 0.95
N ARG A 66 -0.28 24.53 0.80
CA ARG A 66 -0.34 25.20 -0.47
C ARG A 66 1.01 24.88 -1.08
N HIS A 67 1.07 23.73 -1.76
CA HIS A 67 2.07 23.54 -2.81
C HIS A 67 2.11 24.88 -3.55
N PRO A 68 3.25 25.60 -3.54
CA PRO A 68 3.32 26.86 -4.26
C PRO A 68 2.97 26.48 -5.69
N ARG A 69 1.79 26.91 -6.16
CA ARG A 69 1.53 26.79 -7.59
C ARG A 69 2.69 27.54 -8.22
N PRO A 70 3.49 26.88 -9.09
CA PRO A 70 4.57 27.58 -9.75
C PRO A 70 3.97 28.87 -10.31
N PRO A 71 4.64 30.03 -10.13
CA PRO A 71 4.08 31.30 -10.55
C PRO A 71 3.62 31.12 -11.99
N LYS A 72 2.35 31.43 -12.25
CA LYS A 72 1.78 31.30 -13.58
C LYS A 72 2.61 32.24 -14.45
N LYS A 73 3.55 31.69 -15.21
CA LYS A 73 4.39 32.48 -16.09
C LYS A 73 3.45 33.04 -17.15
N GLU A 74 3.04 34.29 -16.96
CA GLU A 74 2.31 35.02 -17.97
C GLU A 74 3.25 35.08 -19.18
N VAL A 75 2.85 34.41 -20.25
CA VAL A 75 3.65 34.33 -21.45
C VAL A 75 3.54 35.71 -22.09
N ASP A 76 4.60 36.50 -22.02
CA ASP A 76 4.61 37.83 -22.63
C ASP A 76 4.69 37.65 -24.16
N TYR A 77 3.57 37.93 -24.84
CA TYR A 77 3.46 37.78 -26.30
C TYR A 77 3.98 39.00 -27.07
N SER A 78 4.44 40.04 -26.37
CA SER A 78 5.00 41.25 -26.97
C SER A 78 6.33 40.99 -27.70
N GLU A 79 7.14 40.05 -27.19
CA GLU A 79 8.38 39.55 -27.78
C GLU A 79 8.18 38.21 -28.49
N GLY A 80 7.07 38.06 -29.22
CA GLY A 80 6.73 36.83 -29.92
C GLY A 80 7.60 36.58 -31.16
N PRO A 81 7.76 35.31 -31.60
CA PRO A 81 8.46 34.98 -32.84
C PRO A 81 7.80 35.69 -34.02
N SER A 82 8.63 36.03 -35.00
CA SER A 82 8.21 36.73 -36.22
C SER A 82 7.07 35.97 -36.91
N ALA A 83 6.18 36.67 -37.63
CA ALA A 83 5.03 36.02 -38.29
C ALA A 83 5.45 34.85 -39.22
N LEU A 84 6.65 34.95 -39.80
CA LEU A 84 7.26 33.90 -40.63
C LEU A 84 7.69 32.67 -39.83
N GLU A 85 8.22 32.83 -38.62
CA GLU A 85 8.54 31.69 -37.74
C GLU A 85 7.28 30.96 -37.29
N LYS A 86 6.20 31.70 -36.94
CA LYS A 86 4.91 31.08 -36.58
C LYS A 86 4.30 30.34 -37.76
N ALA A 87 4.37 30.91 -38.96
CA ALA A 87 3.96 30.24 -40.18
C ALA A 87 4.81 29.00 -40.45
N GLY A 88 6.13 29.08 -40.28
CA GLY A 88 7.04 27.93 -40.41
C GLY A 88 6.71 26.80 -39.43
N GLN A 89 6.46 27.12 -38.17
CA GLN A 89 6.06 26.16 -37.13
C GLN A 89 4.70 25.50 -37.45
N LEU A 90 3.76 26.26 -38.03
CA LEU A 90 2.44 25.77 -38.43
C LEU A 90 2.49 24.90 -39.70
N PHE A 91 3.21 25.33 -40.74
CA PHE A 91 3.27 24.62 -42.02
C PHE A 91 4.22 23.41 -42.00
N LEU A 92 5.34 23.49 -41.26
CA LEU A 92 6.30 22.38 -41.12
C LEU A 92 6.00 21.48 -39.91
N PHE A 93 4.91 21.76 -39.17
CA PHE A 93 4.43 20.97 -38.03
C PHE A 93 5.55 20.52 -37.06
N THR A 94 6.51 21.39 -36.78
CA THR A 94 7.70 21.03 -36.01
C THR A 94 7.37 20.60 -34.58
N GLU A 95 6.32 21.16 -33.98
CA GLU A 95 5.79 20.72 -32.68
C GLU A 95 5.18 19.31 -32.74
N LEU A 96 4.56 18.95 -33.85
CA LEU A 96 4.02 17.60 -34.06
C LEU A 96 5.15 16.59 -34.19
N CYS A 97 6.21 16.94 -34.94
CA CYS A 97 7.42 16.12 -35.05
C CYS A 97 8.13 15.97 -33.69
N ARG A 98 8.20 17.03 -32.89
CA ARG A 98 8.75 16.97 -31.52
C ARG A 98 7.94 16.04 -30.63
N GLY A 99 6.60 16.09 -30.72
CA GLY A 99 5.72 15.16 -30.01
C GLY A 99 5.92 13.71 -30.46
N LEU A 100 6.02 13.48 -31.77
CA LEU A 100 6.28 12.15 -32.35
C LEU A 100 7.65 11.60 -31.95
N TRP A 101 8.64 12.45 -31.76
CA TRP A 101 9.96 12.03 -31.29
C TRP A 101 9.91 11.50 -29.85
N ILE A 102 9.16 12.16 -28.96
CA ILE A 102 8.99 11.71 -27.57
C ILE A 102 8.23 10.37 -27.51
N THR A 103 7.21 10.18 -28.35
CA THR A 103 6.49 8.91 -28.42
C THR A 103 7.37 7.79 -28.98
N LEU A 104 8.21 8.09 -29.98
CA LEU A 104 9.20 7.16 -30.50
C LEU A 104 10.24 6.77 -29.45
N GLU A 105 10.69 7.72 -28.63
CA GLU A 105 11.61 7.43 -27.51
C GLU A 105 10.95 6.51 -26.48
N ASN A 106 9.67 6.73 -26.16
CA ASN A 106 8.91 5.85 -25.26
C ASN A 106 8.67 4.46 -25.85
N PHE A 107 8.53 4.34 -27.17
CA PHE A 107 8.35 3.05 -27.85
C PHE A 107 9.56 2.11 -27.67
N PHE A 108 10.77 2.67 -27.60
CA PHE A 108 12.00 1.89 -27.37
C PHE A 108 12.33 1.66 -25.89
N ARG A 109 11.53 2.18 -24.94
CA ARG A 109 11.69 1.84 -23.52
C ARG A 109 11.09 0.45 -23.24
N PRO A 110 11.70 -0.36 -22.35
CA PRO A 110 11.09 -1.62 -21.93
C PRO A 110 9.73 -1.34 -21.26
N PRO A 111 8.70 -2.20 -21.50
CA PRO A 111 7.40 -2.02 -20.90
C PRO A 111 7.43 -2.29 -19.39
N TYR A 112 6.62 -1.56 -18.62
CA TYR A 112 6.47 -1.75 -17.16
C TYR A 112 5.46 -2.86 -16.78
N THR A 113 4.95 -3.60 -17.76
CA THR A 113 3.91 -4.62 -17.55
C THR A 113 4.46 -5.81 -16.79
N ILE A 114 3.85 -6.14 -15.65
CA ILE A 114 4.07 -7.42 -14.95
C ILE A 114 3.22 -8.52 -15.60
N LEU A 115 3.71 -9.76 -15.62
CA LEU A 115 2.98 -10.88 -16.17
C LEU A 115 2.02 -11.49 -15.13
N TYR A 116 0.92 -10.80 -14.87
CA TYR A 116 -0.17 -11.38 -14.07
C TYR A 116 -0.79 -12.57 -14.84
N PRO A 117 -0.99 -13.76 -14.24
CA PRO A 117 -0.99 -14.11 -12.81
C PRO A 117 0.31 -14.74 -12.26
N PHE A 118 1.35 -14.90 -13.08
CA PHE A 118 2.60 -15.56 -12.68
C PHE A 118 3.48 -14.66 -11.80
N GLU A 119 3.43 -13.35 -12.05
CA GLU A 119 4.09 -12.32 -11.27
C GLU A 119 3.03 -11.39 -10.67
N LYS A 120 3.02 -11.26 -9.34
CA LYS A 120 2.11 -10.37 -8.61
C LYS A 120 2.85 -9.11 -8.15
N GLY A 121 2.12 -8.00 -8.03
CA GLY A 121 2.67 -6.76 -7.49
C GLY A 121 3.13 -6.94 -6.04
N PRO A 122 4.17 -6.22 -5.59
CA PRO A 122 4.60 -6.27 -4.20
C PRO A 122 3.52 -5.67 -3.28
N MET A 123 3.14 -6.41 -2.24
CA MET A 123 2.18 -5.96 -1.23
C MET A 123 2.88 -5.59 0.08
N SER A 124 2.40 -4.55 0.74
CA SER A 124 2.88 -4.18 2.07
C SER A 124 2.27 -5.09 3.15
N PRO A 125 2.95 -5.32 4.30
CA PRO A 125 2.38 -6.04 5.44
C PRO A 125 1.03 -5.50 5.94
N ARG A 126 0.74 -4.22 5.70
CA ARG A 126 -0.50 -3.50 6.08
C ARG A 126 -1.62 -3.55 5.05
N PHE A 127 -1.46 -4.36 4.01
CA PHE A 127 -2.49 -4.48 2.99
C PHE A 127 -3.78 -5.04 3.60
N ARG A 128 -4.92 -4.54 3.09
CA ARG A 128 -6.26 -4.84 3.57
C ARG A 128 -7.02 -5.63 2.50
N GLY A 129 -7.30 -6.90 2.76
CA GLY A 129 -7.98 -7.81 1.84
C GLY A 129 -9.13 -8.57 2.50
N GLU A 130 -9.23 -9.87 2.22
CA GLU A 130 -10.31 -10.73 2.72
C GLU A 130 -10.33 -10.78 4.26
N HIS A 131 -11.50 -10.75 4.88
CA HIS A 131 -11.61 -10.81 6.33
C HIS A 131 -11.43 -12.25 6.84
N ALA A 132 -10.82 -12.38 8.01
CA ALA A 132 -10.59 -13.65 8.68
C ALA A 132 -10.81 -13.53 10.20
N LEU A 133 -11.38 -14.58 10.78
CA LEU A 133 -11.47 -14.75 12.24
C LEU A 133 -10.34 -15.66 12.69
N ARG A 134 -9.54 -15.19 13.65
CA ARG A 134 -8.38 -15.92 14.16
C ARG A 134 -8.68 -16.74 15.40
N ARG A 135 -7.80 -17.71 15.64
CA ARG A 135 -7.76 -18.53 16.86
C ARG A 135 -6.56 -18.18 17.72
N TYR A 136 -6.66 -18.50 19.00
CA TYR A 136 -5.52 -18.58 19.89
C TYR A 136 -4.62 -19.76 19.50
N PRO A 137 -3.35 -19.79 19.92
CA PRO A 137 -2.48 -20.95 19.70
C PRO A 137 -2.99 -22.24 20.36
N THR A 138 -3.94 -22.14 21.30
CA THR A 138 -4.66 -23.27 21.91
C THR A 138 -5.75 -23.84 21.00
N GLY A 139 -6.08 -23.18 19.87
CA GLY A 139 -7.15 -23.56 18.95
C GLY A 139 -8.52 -22.94 19.25
N GLU A 140 -8.66 -22.25 20.39
CA GLU A 140 -9.90 -21.56 20.75
C GLU A 140 -10.08 -20.28 19.92
N GLU A 141 -11.31 -19.92 19.56
CA GLU A 141 -11.59 -18.67 18.86
C GLU A 141 -11.26 -17.42 19.71
N ARG A 142 -10.67 -16.41 19.09
CA ARG A 142 -10.33 -15.16 19.80
C ARG A 142 -11.55 -14.30 20.13
N CYS A 143 -12.60 -14.38 19.32
CA CYS A 143 -13.76 -13.50 19.44
C CYS A 143 -14.52 -13.72 20.76
N ILE A 144 -14.61 -12.67 21.58
CA ILE A 144 -15.35 -12.65 22.86
C ILE A 144 -16.76 -12.03 22.75
N ALA A 145 -17.24 -11.85 21.52
CA ALA A 145 -18.56 -11.29 21.23
C ALA A 145 -18.82 -9.91 21.86
N CYS A 146 -17.81 -9.03 21.89
CA CYS A 146 -17.88 -7.69 22.49
C CYS A 146 -18.72 -6.68 21.66
N LYS A 147 -19.03 -6.99 20.40
CA LYS A 147 -19.79 -6.14 19.46
C LYS A 147 -19.19 -4.77 19.12
N LEU A 148 -17.93 -4.50 19.48
CA LEU A 148 -17.25 -3.25 19.10
C LEU A 148 -17.08 -3.13 17.57
N CYS A 149 -16.74 -4.22 16.89
CA CYS A 149 -16.56 -4.24 15.43
C CYS A 149 -17.86 -3.90 14.68
N GLU A 150 -19.02 -4.27 15.24
CA GLU A 150 -20.33 -3.93 14.68
C GLU A 150 -20.64 -2.44 14.86
N ALA A 151 -20.33 -1.89 16.04
CA ALA A 151 -20.54 -0.48 16.34
C ALA A 151 -19.65 0.48 15.52
N ILE A 152 -18.40 0.09 15.25
CA ILE A 152 -17.44 0.93 14.51
C ILE A 152 -17.61 0.85 13.00
N CYS A 153 -18.31 -0.17 12.49
CA CYS A 153 -18.42 -0.40 11.05
C CYS A 153 -19.20 0.75 10.37
N PRO A 154 -18.55 1.56 9.51
CA PRO A 154 -19.21 2.73 8.93
C PRO A 154 -20.33 2.36 7.95
N ALA A 155 -20.25 1.17 7.35
CA ALA A 155 -21.24 0.65 6.41
C ALA A 155 -22.25 -0.32 7.06
N LEU A 156 -22.16 -0.56 8.38
CA LEU A 156 -23.02 -1.49 9.11
C LEU A 156 -23.13 -2.88 8.42
N ALA A 157 -21.99 -3.38 7.95
CA ALA A 157 -21.90 -4.63 7.19
C ALA A 157 -21.85 -5.89 8.07
N ILE A 158 -21.57 -5.73 9.37
CA ILE A 158 -21.35 -6.81 10.32
C ILE A 158 -22.61 -6.98 11.17
N THR A 159 -23.04 -8.22 11.41
CA THR A 159 -24.13 -8.53 12.35
C THR A 159 -23.68 -9.59 13.33
N ILE A 160 -23.79 -9.30 14.64
CA ILE A 160 -23.26 -10.17 15.70
C ILE A 160 -24.35 -10.52 16.72
N GLU A 161 -24.56 -11.82 16.91
CA GLU A 161 -25.40 -12.36 17.98
C GLU A 161 -24.54 -13.18 18.95
N SER A 162 -24.83 -13.08 20.24
CA SER A 162 -24.02 -13.68 21.30
C SER A 162 -24.84 -14.42 22.32
N GLU A 163 -24.38 -15.61 22.67
CA GLU A 163 -24.99 -16.48 23.67
C GLU A 163 -23.90 -17.02 24.59
N PRO A 164 -24.22 -17.29 25.87
CA PRO A 164 -23.31 -17.99 26.76
C PRO A 164 -23.15 -19.45 26.29
N ARG A 165 -21.90 -19.90 26.13
CA ARG A 165 -21.62 -21.31 25.86
C ARG A 165 -21.72 -22.14 27.15
N ALA A 166 -21.77 -23.46 27.02
CA ALA A 166 -21.79 -24.41 28.14
C ALA A 166 -20.67 -24.16 29.18
N ASP A 167 -19.52 -23.65 28.74
CA ASP A 167 -18.36 -23.33 29.60
C ASP A 167 -18.48 -21.99 30.34
N GLY A 168 -19.62 -21.28 30.19
CA GLY A 168 -19.85 -19.95 30.76
C GLY A 168 -19.17 -18.80 30.01
N ALA A 169 -18.30 -19.10 29.04
CA ALA A 169 -17.69 -18.10 28.17
C ALA A 169 -18.72 -17.53 27.17
N ARG A 170 -18.68 -16.20 26.96
CA ARG A 170 -19.50 -15.52 25.96
C ARG A 170 -18.89 -15.70 24.57
N ARG A 171 -19.63 -16.30 23.64
CA ARG A 171 -19.18 -16.53 22.26
C ARG A 171 -20.25 -16.11 21.26
N THR A 172 -19.85 -15.97 20.00
CA THR A 172 -20.77 -15.59 18.93
C THR A 172 -21.48 -16.83 18.40
N THR A 173 -22.82 -16.79 18.33
CA THR A 173 -23.61 -17.80 17.61
C THR A 173 -23.64 -17.47 16.13
N ARG A 174 -23.83 -16.18 15.84
CA ARG A 174 -23.86 -15.62 14.51
C ARG A 174 -22.85 -14.48 14.40
N TYR A 175 -22.02 -14.54 13.37
CA TYR A 175 -21.06 -13.50 13.03
C TYR A 175 -21.03 -13.44 11.51
N ASP A 176 -21.85 -12.56 10.95
CA ASP A 176 -22.02 -12.47 9.51
C ASP A 176 -21.44 -11.14 9.02
N ILE A 177 -20.73 -11.20 7.89
CA ILE A 177 -20.22 -10.01 7.20
C ILE A 177 -20.75 -10.03 5.77
N ASP A 178 -21.40 -8.95 5.38
CA ASP A 178 -21.77 -8.71 3.99
C ASP A 178 -20.60 -8.00 3.25
N MET A 179 -19.86 -8.75 2.43
CA MET A 179 -18.74 -8.19 1.66
C MET A 179 -19.20 -7.23 0.56
N THR A 180 -20.49 -7.20 0.20
CA THR A 180 -21.03 -6.21 -0.75
C THR A 180 -21.23 -4.84 -0.12
N LYS A 181 -21.39 -4.79 1.22
CA LYS A 181 -21.47 -3.53 1.99
C LYS A 181 -20.12 -3.11 2.54
N CYS A 182 -19.24 -4.07 2.83
CA CYS A 182 -17.94 -3.78 3.42
C CYS A 182 -17.09 -2.91 2.47
N ILE A 183 -16.50 -1.85 3.01
CA ILE A 183 -15.64 -0.91 2.27
C ILE A 183 -14.13 -1.14 2.52
N TYR A 184 -13.76 -2.24 3.20
CA TYR A 184 -12.37 -2.62 3.51
C TYR A 184 -11.55 -1.50 4.17
N CYS A 185 -12.16 -0.84 5.16
CA CYS A 185 -11.56 0.29 5.86
C CYS A 185 -10.54 -0.09 6.94
N GLY A 186 -10.50 -1.34 7.42
CA GLY A 186 -9.59 -1.77 8.50
C GLY A 186 -10.01 -1.38 9.92
N LEU A 187 -11.07 -0.60 10.11
CA LEU A 187 -11.50 -0.16 11.45
C LEU A 187 -11.90 -1.33 12.37
N CYS A 188 -12.40 -2.42 11.79
CA CYS A 188 -12.76 -3.60 12.58
C CYS A 188 -11.55 -4.31 13.19
N GLN A 189 -10.40 -4.26 12.52
CA GLN A 189 -9.13 -4.83 12.98
C GLN A 189 -8.53 -3.99 14.11
N GLU A 190 -8.58 -2.67 14.00
CA GLU A 190 -8.06 -1.75 15.02
C GLU A 190 -8.96 -1.67 16.26
N ALA A 191 -10.28 -1.77 16.07
CA ALA A 191 -11.24 -1.71 17.17
C ALA A 191 -11.33 -3.02 17.98
N CYS A 192 -10.78 -4.13 17.50
CA CYS A 192 -10.91 -5.41 18.16
C CYS A 192 -9.95 -5.49 19.37
N PRO A 193 -10.45 -5.62 20.62
CA PRO A 193 -9.58 -5.61 21.80
C PRO A 193 -8.71 -6.86 21.95
N VAL A 194 -8.98 -7.90 21.17
CA VAL A 194 -8.36 -9.23 21.26
C VAL A 194 -7.80 -9.72 19.92
N ASP A 195 -7.73 -8.83 18.92
CA ASP A 195 -7.30 -9.13 17.54
C ASP A 195 -8.03 -10.36 16.94
N ALA A 196 -9.34 -10.46 17.16
CA ALA A 196 -10.13 -11.59 16.69
C ALA A 196 -10.43 -11.53 15.19
N ILE A 197 -10.83 -10.37 14.68
CA ILE A 197 -11.04 -10.13 13.25
C ILE A 197 -9.86 -9.37 12.69
N VAL A 198 -9.38 -9.82 11.54
CA VAL A 198 -8.27 -9.22 10.83
C VAL A 198 -8.55 -9.23 9.34
N GLU A 199 -7.97 -8.27 8.63
CA GLU A 199 -7.96 -8.25 7.16
C GLU A 199 -6.66 -8.92 6.68
N THR A 200 -6.80 -9.88 5.77
CA THR A 200 -5.70 -10.69 5.23
C THR A 200 -5.10 -10.06 3.98
N GLN A 201 -4.04 -10.67 3.44
CA GLN A 201 -3.46 -10.26 2.16
C GLN A 201 -4.13 -10.87 0.94
N THR A 202 -5.10 -11.75 1.15
CA THR A 202 -5.86 -12.39 0.08
C THR A 202 -6.76 -11.35 -0.59
N LEU A 203 -6.51 -11.06 -1.87
CA LEU A 203 -7.33 -10.15 -2.69
C LEU A 203 -8.16 -10.89 -3.76
N GLU A 204 -7.77 -12.11 -4.10
CA GLU A 204 -8.31 -12.88 -5.23
C GLU A 204 -9.45 -13.80 -4.78
N PHE A 205 -10.55 -13.21 -4.34
CA PHE A 205 -11.75 -13.95 -3.91
C PHE A 205 -13.01 -13.52 -4.69
N ALA A 206 -12.83 -13.13 -5.95
CA ALA A 206 -13.96 -12.86 -6.84
C ALA A 206 -14.81 -14.13 -7.00
N THR A 207 -16.12 -13.99 -6.81
CA THR A 207 -17.10 -15.07 -6.92
C THR A 207 -18.13 -14.75 -7.99
N GLU A 208 -18.76 -15.79 -8.52
CA GLU A 208 -19.75 -15.65 -9.62
C GLU A 208 -21.13 -15.23 -9.10
N THR A 209 -21.49 -15.66 -7.89
CA THR A 209 -22.79 -15.38 -7.28
C THR A 209 -22.68 -14.35 -6.16
N ARG A 210 -23.77 -13.62 -5.88
CA ARG A 210 -23.81 -12.63 -4.80
C ARG A 210 -23.89 -13.31 -3.43
N GLU A 211 -24.58 -14.44 -3.38
CA GLU A 211 -24.82 -15.24 -2.18
C GLU A 211 -23.49 -15.66 -1.53
N GLU A 212 -22.47 -15.95 -2.34
CA GLU A 212 -21.14 -16.31 -1.85
C GLU A 212 -20.40 -15.16 -1.14
N LEU A 213 -20.75 -13.89 -1.40
CA LEU A 213 -20.17 -12.71 -0.72
C LEU A 213 -20.79 -12.43 0.65
N PHE A 214 -21.87 -13.12 1.02
CA PHE A 214 -22.36 -13.10 2.39
C PHE A 214 -21.59 -14.13 3.20
N TYR A 215 -20.67 -13.67 4.03
CA TYR A 215 -19.78 -14.55 4.79
C TYR A 215 -20.40 -14.85 6.15
N ASN A 216 -20.58 -16.14 6.42
CA ASN A 216 -20.94 -16.65 7.73
C ASN A 216 -19.68 -16.79 8.61
N LYS A 217 -19.90 -16.95 9.92
CA LYS A 217 -18.85 -17.20 10.91
C LYS A 217 -17.90 -18.33 10.52
N GLU A 218 -18.44 -19.43 10.00
CA GLU A 218 -17.66 -20.61 9.62
C GLU A 218 -16.70 -20.34 8.46
N LYS A 219 -17.15 -19.58 7.46
CA LYS A 219 -16.32 -19.17 6.32
C LYS A 219 -15.18 -18.26 6.78
N LEU A 220 -15.46 -17.32 7.67
CA LEU A 220 -14.45 -16.43 8.24
C LEU A 220 -13.41 -17.17 9.09
N LEU A 221 -13.82 -18.20 9.84
CA LEU A 221 -12.89 -19.06 10.56
C LEU A 221 -12.04 -19.91 9.61
N ALA A 222 -12.64 -20.47 8.54
CA ALA A 222 -11.91 -21.20 7.52
C ALA A 222 -10.89 -20.31 6.79
N ASN A 223 -11.18 -19.02 6.59
CA ASN A 223 -10.22 -18.05 6.06
C ASN A 223 -9.06 -17.82 7.03
N GLY A 224 -9.35 -17.69 8.32
CA GLY A 224 -8.34 -17.58 9.36
C GLY A 224 -7.44 -18.81 9.41
N ASP A 225 -8.02 -20.01 9.42
CA ASP A 225 -7.26 -21.26 9.48
C ASP A 225 -6.35 -21.44 8.25
N ARG A 226 -6.75 -20.96 7.06
CA ARG A 226 -5.91 -20.97 5.85
C ARG A 226 -4.78 -19.94 5.88
N ALA A 227 -5.05 -18.74 6.38
CA ALA A 227 -4.13 -17.59 6.29
C ALA A 227 -3.38 -17.29 7.60
N GLU A 228 -3.58 -18.06 8.67
CA GLU A 228 -3.05 -17.75 10.02
C GLU A 228 -1.53 -17.54 10.04
N ALA A 229 -0.76 -18.33 9.29
CA ALA A 229 0.69 -18.19 9.22
C ALA A 229 1.13 -16.85 8.60
N GLU A 230 0.46 -16.44 7.53
CA GLU A 230 0.71 -15.16 6.84
C GLU A 230 0.27 -13.98 7.70
N ILE A 231 -0.95 -14.05 8.25
CA ILE A 231 -1.49 -13.05 9.17
C ILE A 231 -0.56 -12.85 10.37
N ALA A 232 -0.11 -13.94 11.02
CA ALA A 232 0.78 -13.85 12.16
C ALA A 232 2.10 -13.16 11.81
N SER A 233 2.67 -13.45 10.63
CA SER A 233 3.89 -12.80 10.15
C SER A 233 3.69 -11.30 9.89
N ASN A 234 2.55 -10.92 9.32
CA ASN A 234 2.21 -9.53 9.02
C ASN A 234 1.96 -8.71 10.30
N ILE A 235 1.24 -9.26 11.27
CA ILE A 235 1.05 -8.60 12.56
C ILE A 235 2.38 -8.49 13.30
N TYR A 236 3.23 -9.52 13.25
CA TYR A 236 4.57 -9.41 13.82
C TYR A 236 5.41 -8.31 13.15
N ALA A 237 5.25 -8.04 11.86
CA ALA A 237 5.91 -6.91 11.21
C ALA A 237 5.31 -5.54 11.58
N ASP A 238 4.01 -5.49 11.92
CA ASP A 238 3.24 -4.26 12.09
C ASP A 238 3.03 -3.82 13.56
N HIS A 239 3.10 -4.72 14.53
CA HIS A 239 2.66 -4.49 15.93
C HIS A 239 3.27 -3.27 16.63
N LEU A 240 4.46 -2.81 16.22
CA LEU A 240 5.11 -1.63 16.77
C LEU A 240 4.46 -0.30 16.37
N GLN A 241 3.64 -0.29 15.31
CA GLN A 241 3.04 0.91 14.74
C GLN A 241 1.52 1.01 15.03
N ARG A 242 0.99 0.14 15.89
CA ARG A 242 -0.41 0.13 16.34
C ARG A 242 -0.58 0.84 17.67
#